data_AF-A0A369LXL5-F1
#
_entry.id   AF-A0A369LXL5-F1
#
_cell.length_a   1.000
_cell.length_b   1.000
_cell.length_c   1.000
_cell.angle_alpha   90.00
_cell.angle_beta   90.00
_cell.angle_gamma   90.00
#
_symmetry.space_group_name_H-M   'P 1'
#
loop_
_entity.id
_entity.type
_entity.pdbx_description
1 polymer ?
#
loop_
_entity_poly.entity_id
_entity_poly.type
_entity_poly.pdbx_seq_one_letter_code
_entity_poly.pdbx_strand_id
1 'polypeptide(L)'
;MKNSENGNMYEVTLEETWDLFAPYLDGARTGIVCVASAARLGDAARSALEKSAAALGYGCACCTYVVLRADGAAGDAALDGQALFLLLEGLDPLIVVAADAEAARALGAAYRQEVPLDGACRLFGRDAVAFKSFEHMLDDAQSKQAAWALLKKLPRFGER
;
A
#
# COMPACT_ATOMS: atom_id res chain seq x y z
N MET A 1 16.22 -11.60 -32.51
CA MET A 1 14.84 -11.25 -32.87
C MET A 1 14.37 -10.22 -31.87
N LYS A 2 14.05 -9.00 -32.31
CA LYS A 2 13.47 -7.97 -31.47
C LYS A 2 11.99 -8.33 -31.32
N ASN A 3 11.57 -8.78 -30.15
CA ASN A 3 10.15 -8.93 -29.90
C ASN A 3 9.54 -7.52 -29.90
N SER A 4 8.58 -7.31 -30.79
CA SER A 4 7.75 -6.12 -30.82
C SER A 4 7.02 -6.03 -29.48
N GLU A 5 7.37 -5.06 -28.65
CA GLU A 5 6.64 -4.71 -27.44
C GLU A 5 5.24 -4.22 -27.85
N ASN A 6 4.31 -5.17 -27.96
CA ASN A 6 2.87 -4.90 -28.05
C ASN A 6 2.25 -4.72 -26.65
N GLY A 7 3.07 -4.62 -25.60
CA GLY A 7 2.64 -4.29 -24.25
C GLY A 7 2.38 -2.79 -24.13
N ASN A 8 1.30 -2.42 -23.43
CA ASN A 8 1.10 -1.03 -23.07
C ASN A 8 2.32 -0.57 -22.25
N MET A 9 2.94 0.57 -22.60
CA MET A 9 4.17 1.06 -21.95
C MET A 9 4.02 1.17 -20.42
N TYR A 10 2.80 1.43 -19.93
CA TYR A 10 2.48 1.48 -18.50
C TYR A 10 2.49 0.09 -17.82
N GLU A 11 2.20 -0.97 -18.57
CA GLU A 11 2.25 -2.34 -18.06
C GLU A 11 3.70 -2.81 -17.88
N VAL A 12 4.63 -2.33 -18.73
CA VAL A 12 6.06 -2.68 -18.67
C VAL A 12 6.68 -2.21 -17.34
N THR A 13 6.47 -0.95 -16.95
CA THR A 13 7.02 -0.43 -15.69
C THR A 13 6.46 -1.16 -14.47
N LEU A 14 5.17 -1.50 -14.50
CA LEU A 14 4.53 -2.26 -13.43
C LEU A 14 5.13 -3.67 -13.34
N GLU A 15 5.30 -4.37 -14.47
CA GLU A 15 5.92 -5.69 -14.53
C GLU A 15 7.37 -5.68 -14.02
N GLU A 16 8.19 -4.74 -14.49
CA GLU A 16 9.58 -4.56 -14.03
C GLU A 16 9.65 -4.27 -12.53
N THR A 17 8.72 -3.48 -12.01
CA THR A 17 8.62 -3.19 -10.56
C THR A 17 8.32 -4.45 -9.77
N TRP A 18 7.36 -5.26 -10.24
CA TRP A 18 7.05 -6.53 -9.61
C TRP A 18 8.23 -7.50 -9.64
N ASP A 19 8.98 -7.54 -10.73
CA ASP A 19 10.16 -8.42 -10.84
C ASP A 19 11.30 -7.96 -9.92
N LEU A 20 11.54 -6.65 -9.84
CA LEU A 20 12.59 -6.07 -9.00
C LEU A 20 12.28 -6.20 -7.51
N PHE A 21 11.02 -6.02 -7.12
CA PHE A 21 10.59 -5.99 -5.72
C PHE A 21 9.76 -7.21 -5.29
N ALA A 22 9.81 -8.31 -6.05
CA ALA A 22 9.02 -9.52 -5.80
C ALA A 22 9.04 -10.01 -4.33
N PRO A 23 10.16 -9.99 -3.58
CA PRO A 23 10.17 -10.41 -2.18
C PRO A 23 9.30 -9.54 -1.27
N TYR A 24 9.09 -8.27 -1.62
CA TYR A 24 8.39 -7.27 -0.81
C TYR A 24 6.93 -7.09 -1.20
N LEU A 25 6.47 -7.76 -2.26
CA LEU A 25 5.16 -7.57 -2.86
C LEU A 25 4.28 -8.81 -2.77
N ASP A 26 2.99 -8.59 -2.52
CA ASP A 26 1.96 -9.63 -2.50
C ASP A 26 0.59 -9.03 -2.91
N GLY A 27 -0.38 -9.88 -3.22
CA GLY A 27 -1.75 -9.47 -3.57
C GLY A 27 -1.93 -9.08 -5.04
N ALA A 28 -2.79 -8.08 -5.27
CA ALA A 28 -3.21 -7.68 -6.60
C ALA A 28 -2.05 -7.04 -7.37
N ARG A 29 -1.83 -7.45 -8.63
CA ARG A 29 -0.79 -6.83 -9.47
C ARG A 29 -1.17 -5.46 -10.00
N THR A 30 -2.45 -5.07 -9.92
CA THR A 30 -3.00 -3.83 -10.48
C THR A 30 -2.49 -2.55 -9.84
N GLY A 31 -1.91 -2.59 -8.63
CA GLY A 31 -1.36 -1.41 -7.96
C GLY A 31 -2.36 -0.38 -7.43
N ILE A 32 -3.66 -0.46 -7.78
CA ILE A 32 -4.67 0.58 -7.48
C ILE A 32 -4.68 1.03 -6.01
N VAL A 33 -4.74 0.07 -5.07
CA VAL A 33 -4.65 0.34 -3.63
C VAL A 33 -3.38 -0.30 -3.11
N CYS A 34 -2.39 0.52 -2.73
CA CYS A 34 -1.16 0.05 -2.12
C CYS A 34 -1.27 0.10 -0.59
N VAL A 35 -1.05 -1.03 0.06
CA VAL A 35 -1.01 -1.15 1.53
C VAL A 35 0.43 -1.44 1.95
N ALA A 36 1.08 -0.48 2.61
CA ALA A 36 2.42 -0.63 3.16
C ALA A 36 2.36 -1.03 4.65
N SER A 37 3.14 -2.01 5.05
CA SER A 37 3.30 -2.46 6.44
C SER A 37 4.74 -2.86 6.74
N ALA A 38 5.12 -2.83 8.02
CA ALA A 38 6.45 -3.24 8.47
C ALA A 38 6.76 -4.71 8.12
N ALA A 39 5.76 -5.58 8.28
CA ALA A 39 5.81 -7.02 8.04
C ALA A 39 4.48 -7.50 7.44
N ARG A 40 4.38 -8.78 7.08
CA ARG A 40 3.17 -9.35 6.49
C ARG A 40 1.98 -9.22 7.43
N LEU A 41 0.94 -8.50 6.98
CA LEU A 41 -0.36 -8.44 7.68
C LEU A 41 -1.04 -9.82 7.68
N GLY A 42 -1.73 -10.14 8.77
CA GLY A 42 -2.58 -11.31 8.88
C GLY A 42 -3.85 -11.24 8.02
N ASP A 43 -4.46 -12.40 7.82
CA ASP A 43 -5.56 -12.56 6.85
C ASP A 43 -6.81 -11.75 7.22
N ALA A 44 -7.07 -11.54 8.52
CA ALA A 44 -8.18 -10.73 8.98
C ALA A 44 -8.01 -9.24 8.59
N ALA A 45 -6.79 -8.70 8.73
CA ALA A 45 -6.47 -7.33 8.35
C ALA A 45 -6.55 -7.14 6.83
N ARG A 46 -5.96 -8.07 6.06
CA ARG A 46 -6.04 -8.07 4.60
C ARG A 46 -7.49 -8.15 4.11
N SER A 47 -8.29 -9.05 4.69
CA SER A 47 -9.71 -9.16 4.36
C SER A 47 -10.49 -7.89 4.67
N ALA A 48 -10.19 -7.21 5.78
CA ALA A 48 -10.82 -5.95 6.12
C ALA A 48 -10.48 -4.84 5.11
N LEU A 49 -9.21 -4.73 4.71
CA LEU A 49 -8.74 -3.75 3.72
C LEU A 49 -9.36 -3.98 2.34
N GLU A 50 -9.39 -5.22 1.85
CA GLU A 50 -10.06 -5.58 0.59
C GLU A 50 -11.54 -5.21 0.60
N LYS A 51 -12.26 -5.53 1.70
CA LYS A 51 -13.67 -5.16 1.83
C LYS A 51 -13.86 -3.64 1.87
N SER A 52 -12.97 -2.92 2.51
CA SER A 52 -13.00 -1.45 2.53
C SER A 52 -12.74 -0.86 1.15
N ALA A 53 -11.75 -1.36 0.41
CA ALA A 53 -11.46 -0.93 -0.96
C ALA A 53 -12.65 -1.21 -1.90
N ALA A 54 -13.24 -2.40 -1.82
CA ALA A 54 -14.44 -2.76 -2.57
C ALA A 54 -15.63 -1.84 -2.23
N ALA A 55 -15.86 -1.55 -0.95
CA ALA A 55 -16.93 -0.65 -0.51
C ALA A 55 -16.73 0.81 -0.95
N LEU A 56 -15.50 1.20 -1.27
CA LEU A 56 -15.15 2.51 -1.83
C LEU A 56 -15.15 2.51 -3.37
N GLY A 57 -15.45 1.39 -4.03
CA GLY A 57 -15.59 1.30 -5.48
C GLY A 57 -14.31 0.94 -6.24
N TYR A 58 -13.21 0.58 -5.56
CA TYR A 58 -11.95 0.20 -6.21
C TYR A 58 -11.95 -1.23 -6.78
N GLY A 59 -13.01 -2.00 -6.55
CA GLY A 59 -13.14 -3.39 -6.98
C GLY A 59 -12.72 -4.40 -5.91
N CYS A 60 -12.86 -5.68 -6.23
CA CYS A 60 -12.42 -6.79 -5.37
C CYS A 60 -10.99 -7.22 -5.73
N ALA A 61 -10.25 -7.73 -4.74
CA ALA A 61 -8.87 -8.20 -4.93
C ALA A 61 -8.00 -7.13 -5.61
N CYS A 62 -8.05 -5.90 -5.08
CA CYS A 62 -7.39 -4.74 -5.66
C CYS A 62 -6.25 -4.19 -4.79
N CYS A 63 -6.04 -4.76 -3.60
CA CYS A 63 -4.94 -4.34 -2.74
C CYS A 63 -3.64 -5.03 -3.14
N THR A 64 -2.62 -4.22 -3.42
CA THR A 64 -1.22 -4.62 -3.45
C THR A 64 -0.62 -4.41 -2.07
N TYR A 65 0.01 -5.43 -1.50
CA TYR A 65 0.63 -5.37 -0.18
C TYR A 65 2.14 -5.22 -0.34
N VAL A 66 2.68 -4.17 0.27
CA VAL A 66 4.11 -3.88 0.34
C VAL A 66 4.57 -4.12 1.77
N VAL A 67 5.54 -5.00 1.97
CA VAL A 67 6.19 -5.16 3.27
C VAL A 67 7.53 -4.45 3.27
N LEU A 68 7.87 -3.74 4.36
CA LEU A 68 9.20 -3.14 4.50
C LEU A 68 10.26 -4.22 4.75
N ARG A 69 9.90 -5.30 5.45
CA ARG A 69 10.75 -6.46 5.70
C ARG A 69 10.14 -7.68 5.06
N ALA A 70 10.79 -8.19 4.02
CA ALA A 70 10.39 -9.42 3.35
C ALA A 70 10.88 -10.64 4.15
N ASP A 71 10.02 -11.65 4.26
CA ASP A 71 10.38 -12.93 4.85
C ASP A 71 11.42 -13.62 3.95
N GLY A 72 12.61 -13.92 4.48
CA GLY A 72 13.67 -14.60 3.74
C GLY A 72 14.49 -13.74 2.77
N ALA A 73 14.39 -12.40 2.87
CA ALA A 73 15.38 -11.52 2.22
C ALA A 73 16.81 -11.86 2.69
N ALA A 74 17.79 -11.68 1.80
CA ALA A 74 19.19 -11.93 2.13
C ALA A 74 19.67 -10.88 3.17
N GLY A 75 19.73 -11.31 4.44
CA GLY A 75 19.90 -10.43 5.59
C GLY A 75 18.58 -9.74 5.99
N ASP A 76 18.49 -9.23 7.21
CA ASP A 76 17.33 -8.46 7.72
C ASP A 76 17.16 -7.09 7.01
N ALA A 77 17.46 -7.01 5.71
CA ALA A 77 17.50 -5.79 4.92
C ALA A 77 16.06 -5.32 4.62
N ALA A 78 15.61 -4.38 5.44
CA ALA A 78 14.41 -3.60 5.17
C ALA A 78 14.59 -2.75 3.90
N LEU A 79 13.50 -2.50 3.17
CA LEU A 79 13.47 -1.49 2.10
C LEU A 79 13.94 -0.15 2.66
N ASP A 80 15.00 0.41 2.07
CA ASP A 80 15.38 1.78 2.35
C ASP A 80 14.40 2.77 1.69
N GLY A 81 14.50 4.05 2.07
CA GLY A 81 13.57 5.07 1.57
C GLY A 81 13.64 5.29 0.05
N GLN A 82 14.79 5.07 -0.58
CA GLN A 82 14.94 5.23 -2.02
C GLN A 82 14.32 4.04 -2.77
N ALA A 83 14.54 2.82 -2.28
CA ALA A 83 13.91 1.61 -2.80
C ALA A 83 12.39 1.67 -2.64
N LEU A 84 11.89 2.12 -1.48
CA LEU A 84 10.46 2.30 -1.25
C LEU A 84 9.86 3.37 -2.18
N PHE A 85 10.57 4.47 -2.41
CA PHE A 85 10.14 5.49 -3.39
C PHE A 85 10.04 4.90 -4.80
N LEU A 86 11.08 4.20 -5.27
CA LEU A 86 11.08 3.57 -6.60
C LEU A 86 9.96 2.53 -6.73
N LEU A 87 9.74 1.73 -5.70
CA LEU A 87 8.67 0.74 -5.66
C LEU A 87 7.29 1.41 -5.80
N LEU A 88 6.98 2.43 -4.99
CA LEU A 88 5.68 3.09 -5.06
C LEU A 88 5.47 3.85 -6.38
N GLU A 89 6.49 4.50 -6.93
CA GLU A 89 6.37 5.16 -8.23
C GLU A 89 6.23 4.15 -9.38
N GLY A 90 6.82 2.96 -9.24
CA GLY A 90 6.67 1.88 -10.22
C GLY A 90 5.30 1.18 -10.17
N LEU A 91 4.69 1.08 -8.98
CA LEU A 91 3.31 0.62 -8.81
C LEU A 91 2.27 1.67 -9.23
N ASP A 92 2.61 2.95 -9.07
CA ASP A 92 1.75 4.12 -9.25
C ASP A 92 0.33 3.97 -8.66
N PRO A 93 0.19 3.77 -7.34
CA PRO A 93 -1.11 3.54 -6.72
C PRO A 93 -1.98 4.81 -6.70
N LEU A 94 -3.30 4.63 -6.78
CA LEU A 94 -4.25 5.73 -6.55
C LEU A 94 -4.38 6.03 -5.06
N ILE A 95 -4.42 4.97 -4.24
CA ILE A 95 -4.61 5.02 -2.79
C ILE A 95 -3.41 4.39 -2.09
N VAL A 96 -2.94 5.05 -1.02
CA VAL A 96 -1.90 4.49 -0.15
C VAL A 96 -2.42 4.32 1.27
N VAL A 97 -2.24 3.13 1.84
CA VAL A 97 -2.54 2.84 3.24
C VAL A 97 -1.24 2.47 3.95
N ALA A 98 -0.80 3.30 4.90
CA ALA A 98 0.22 2.90 5.87
C ALA A 98 -0.47 2.13 7.01
N ALA A 99 -0.33 0.81 7.03
CA ALA A 99 -1.02 -0.04 8.01
C ALA A 99 -0.44 0.06 9.42
N ASP A 100 0.77 0.60 9.57
CA ASP A 100 1.41 0.78 10.87
C ASP A 100 2.35 2.00 10.89
N ALA A 101 2.79 2.35 12.09
CA ALA A 101 3.64 3.52 12.33
C ALA A 101 5.03 3.43 11.69
N GLU A 102 5.51 2.23 11.34
CA GLU A 102 6.78 2.09 10.65
C GLU A 102 6.63 2.36 9.16
N ALA A 103 5.61 1.79 8.53
CA ALA A 103 5.24 2.11 7.14
C ALA A 103 4.97 3.61 6.96
N ALA A 104 4.24 4.23 7.89
CA ALA A 104 4.00 5.67 7.85
C ALA A 104 5.30 6.49 7.87
N ARG A 105 6.24 6.13 8.76
CA ARG A 105 7.56 6.81 8.84
C ARG A 105 8.40 6.56 7.59
N ALA A 106 8.41 5.34 7.07
CA ALA A 106 9.17 4.99 5.87
C ALA A 106 8.65 5.74 4.64
N LEU A 107 7.33 5.80 4.45
CA LEU A 107 6.71 6.62 3.39
C LEU A 107 7.01 8.10 3.58
N GLY A 108 6.93 8.61 4.81
CA GLY A 108 7.28 10.00 5.11
C GLY A 108 8.74 10.33 4.77
N ALA A 109 9.66 9.42 5.07
CA ALA A 109 11.07 9.56 4.71
C ALA A 109 11.28 9.49 3.18
N ALA A 110 10.67 8.52 2.51
CA ALA A 110 10.76 8.33 1.05
C ALA A 110 10.29 9.57 0.28
N TYR A 111 9.18 10.17 0.71
CA TYR A 111 8.59 11.35 0.06
C TYR A 111 8.97 12.68 0.71
N ARG A 112 9.83 12.67 1.73
CA ARG A 112 10.27 13.85 2.48
C ARG A 112 9.10 14.71 2.96
N GLN A 113 8.06 14.08 3.49
CA GLN A 113 6.87 14.73 4.03
C GLN A 113 6.41 14.07 5.33
N GLU A 114 5.60 14.78 6.12
CA GLU A 114 4.99 14.20 7.31
C GLU A 114 3.79 13.32 6.92
N VAL A 115 3.73 12.10 7.49
CA VAL A 115 2.60 11.19 7.36
C VAL A 115 1.95 11.04 8.74
N PRO A 116 0.79 11.70 8.99
CA PRO A 116 0.18 11.74 10.31
C PRO A 116 -0.44 10.39 10.67
N LEU A 117 -0.02 9.81 11.79
CA LEU A 117 -0.64 8.59 12.33
C LEU A 117 -2.12 8.83 12.67
N ASP A 118 -2.93 7.81 12.40
CA ASP A 118 -4.38 7.81 12.59
C ASP A 118 -5.08 8.97 11.86
N GLY A 119 -4.47 9.41 10.75
CA GLY A 119 -4.86 10.56 9.95
C GLY A 119 -4.93 10.26 8.46
N ALA A 120 -5.63 11.14 7.73
CA ALA A 120 -5.65 11.16 6.27
C ALA A 120 -4.69 12.26 5.79
N CYS A 121 -4.01 12.03 4.67
CA CYS A 121 -3.08 12.98 4.06
C CYS A 121 -3.02 12.80 2.54
N ARG A 122 -2.25 13.68 1.88
CA ARG A 122 -1.97 13.62 0.44
C ARG A 122 -0.50 13.27 0.22
N LEU A 123 -0.20 11.98 0.09
CA LEU A 123 1.16 11.49 -0.13
C LEU A 123 1.56 11.71 -1.59
N PHE A 124 2.24 12.84 -1.86
CA PHE A 124 2.75 13.16 -3.21
C PHE A 124 1.66 13.12 -4.29
N GLY A 125 0.48 13.65 -3.96
CA GLY A 125 -0.66 13.67 -4.87
C GLY A 125 -1.55 12.41 -4.86
N ARG A 126 -1.27 11.44 -3.99
CA ARG A 126 -2.10 10.24 -3.77
C ARG A 126 -2.90 10.38 -2.48
N ASP A 127 -4.14 9.89 -2.46
CA ASP A 127 -4.93 9.89 -1.22
C ASP A 127 -4.39 8.81 -0.30
N ALA A 128 -4.09 9.20 0.94
CA ALA A 128 -3.47 8.29 1.88
C ALA A 128 -4.09 8.36 3.27
N VAL A 129 -4.07 7.23 3.95
CA VAL A 129 -4.33 7.14 5.39
C VAL A 129 -3.20 6.37 6.06
N ALA A 130 -2.91 6.71 7.30
CA ALA A 130 -1.92 6.00 8.09
C ALA A 130 -2.50 5.60 9.44
N PHE A 131 -2.14 4.42 9.91
CA PHE A 131 -2.54 3.88 11.19
C PHE A 131 -1.32 3.76 12.10
N LYS A 132 -1.53 3.91 13.41
CA LYS A 132 -0.51 3.51 14.37
C LYS A 132 -0.28 2.00 14.33
N SER A 133 -1.37 1.23 14.28
CA SER A 133 -1.35 -0.23 14.09
C SER A 133 -2.74 -0.76 13.68
N PHE A 134 -2.99 -0.87 12.38
CA PHE A 134 -4.29 -1.29 11.85
C PHE A 134 -4.70 -2.68 12.34
N GLU A 135 -3.79 -3.65 12.33
CA GLU A 135 -4.10 -5.04 12.69
C GLU A 135 -4.56 -5.16 14.15
N HIS A 136 -3.83 -4.55 15.09
CA HIS A 136 -4.23 -4.51 16.51
C HIS A 136 -5.54 -3.75 16.75
N MET A 137 -5.86 -2.75 15.93
CA MET A 137 -7.13 -2.03 16.05
C MET A 137 -8.34 -2.93 15.73
N LEU A 138 -8.16 -4.08 15.07
CA LEU A 138 -9.27 -5.00 14.76
C LEU A 138 -9.69 -5.86 15.96
N ASP A 139 -8.87 -5.94 17.01
CA ASP A 139 -9.09 -6.77 18.19
C ASP A 139 -10.13 -6.18 19.15
N ASP A 140 -10.34 -4.86 19.14
CA ASP A 140 -11.32 -4.18 19.98
C ASP A 140 -12.34 -3.35 19.16
N ALA A 141 -13.58 -3.29 19.65
CA ALA A 141 -14.68 -2.69 18.90
C ALA A 141 -14.52 -1.18 18.65
N GLN A 142 -13.93 -0.46 19.61
CA GLN A 142 -13.80 1.00 19.54
C GLN A 142 -12.73 1.40 18.52
N SER A 143 -11.55 0.80 18.62
CA SER A 143 -10.46 1.01 17.68
C SER A 143 -10.85 0.56 16.27
N LYS A 144 -11.57 -0.55 16.14
CA LYS A 144 -12.08 -1.01 14.84
C LYS A 144 -13.01 0.01 14.19
N GLN A 145 -13.89 0.63 14.97
CA GLN A 145 -14.77 1.69 14.49
C GLN A 145 -13.97 2.93 14.06
N ALA A 146 -12.93 3.30 14.81
CA ALA A 146 -12.02 4.39 14.43
C ALA A 146 -11.28 4.07 13.12
N ALA A 147 -10.80 2.84 12.95
CA ALA A 147 -10.13 2.40 11.73
C ALA A 147 -11.04 2.52 10.50
N TRP A 148 -12.29 2.06 10.63
CA TRP A 148 -13.30 2.21 9.59
C TRP A 148 -13.66 3.65 9.29
N ALA A 149 -13.79 4.49 10.32
CA ALA A 149 -14.04 5.91 10.13
C ALA A 149 -12.91 6.59 9.35
N LEU A 150 -11.66 6.18 9.59
CA LEU A 150 -10.51 6.69 8.86
C LEU A 150 -10.47 6.21 7.40
N LEU A 151 -10.69 4.91 7.15
CA LEU A 151 -10.75 4.37 5.78
C LEU A 151 -11.83 5.06 4.93
N LYS A 152 -12.97 5.43 5.54
CA LYS A 152 -14.06 6.16 4.86
C LYS A 152 -13.70 7.60 4.47
N LYS A 153 -12.56 8.14 4.93
CA LYS A 153 -12.07 9.45 4.48
C LYS A 153 -11.38 9.37 3.11
N LEU A 154 -10.99 8.18 2.66
CA LEU A 154 -10.49 7.97 1.30
C LEU A 154 -11.61 8.26 0.30
N PRO A 155 -11.30 8.78 -0.89
CA PRO A 155 -12.32 9.06 -1.89
C PRO A 155 -12.98 7.77 -2.36
N ARG A 156 -14.23 7.90 -2.82
CA ARG A 156 -14.90 6.84 -3.56
C ARG A 156 -14.52 6.92 -5.03
N PHE A 157 -14.21 5.77 -5.62
CA PHE A 157 -13.91 5.70 -7.04
C PHE A 157 -15.17 6.01 -7.86
N GLY A 158 -15.05 6.88 -8.87
CA GLY A 158 -16.16 7.25 -9.75
C GLY A 158 -17.09 8.35 -9.24
N GLU A 159 -16.94 8.80 -7.98
CA GLU A 159 -17.63 9.99 -7.47
C GLU A 159 -16.68 11.21 -7.62
N ARG A 160 -16.93 12.07 -8.61
CA ARG A 160 -16.36 13.41 -8.76
C ARG A 160 -17.45 14.42 -9.04
#